data_AF-A0A3D1P908-F1
#
_entry.id   AF-A0A3D1P908-F1
#
_cell.length_a   1.000
_cell.length_b   1.000
_cell.length_c   1.000
_cell.angle_alpha   90.00
_cell.angle_beta   90.00
_cell.angle_gamma   90.00
#
_symmetry.space_group_name_H-M   'P 1'
#
loop_
_entity.id
_entity.type
_entity.pdbx_description
1 polymer ?
#
loop_
_entity_poly.entity_id
_entity_poly.type
_entity_poly.pdbx_seq_one_letter_code
_entity_poly.pdbx_strand_id
1 'polypeptide(L)'
;LKDCSYVGGKDSRTGTMVRTKYCLELDLVITELTLTKAIGRPFSAVLVAQEVNGKLIPMGSVGTGFSQEDMQEIVRRHAANPRGVKITVRSQGLTENGKLWHGRYIGLCE
;
A
#
# COMPACT_ATOMS: atom_id res chain seq x y z
N LEU A 1 -27.28 -17.40 16.03
CA LEU A 1 -25.90 -17.55 15.51
C LEU A 1 -25.40 -18.95 15.83
N LYS A 2 -25.55 -19.91 14.90
CA LYS A 2 -25.04 -21.29 15.02
C LYS A 2 -24.11 -21.68 13.85
N ASP A 3 -23.81 -20.73 12.96
CA ASP A 3 -23.27 -21.02 11.63
C ASP A 3 -21.73 -21.01 11.59
N CYS A 4 -21.06 -20.82 12.73
CA CYS A 4 -19.61 -20.94 12.86
C CYS A 4 -19.28 -21.55 14.24
N SER A 5 -19.21 -22.88 14.29
CA SER A 5 -18.76 -23.61 15.48
C SER A 5 -17.24 -23.76 15.46
N TYR A 6 -16.61 -23.54 16.61
CA TYR A 6 -15.16 -23.73 16.75
C TYR A 6 -14.81 -25.21 16.57
N VAL A 7 -13.89 -25.50 15.64
CA VAL A 7 -13.32 -26.83 15.43
C VAL A 7 -11.87 -26.81 15.87
N GLY A 8 -11.50 -27.69 16.80
CA GLY A 8 -10.12 -27.77 17.29
C GLY A 8 -9.15 -28.27 16.21
N GLY A 9 -8.01 -27.60 16.07
CA GLY A 9 -7.01 -27.89 15.04
C GLY A 9 -7.15 -26.97 13.81
N LYS A 10 -6.15 -26.98 12.92
CA LYS A 10 -6.21 -26.22 11.66
C LYS A 10 -6.92 -27.08 10.60
N ASP A 11 -8.24 -26.94 10.49
CA ASP A 11 -8.99 -27.53 9.37
C ASP A 11 -9.01 -26.56 8.18
N SER A 12 -8.15 -26.81 7.19
CA SER A 12 -8.08 -26.02 5.95
C SER A 12 -9.11 -26.42 4.91
N ARG A 13 -9.89 -27.49 5.12
CA ARG A 13 -10.80 -28.06 4.10
C ARG A 13 -12.19 -27.46 4.16
N THR A 14 -12.65 -27.04 5.33
CA THR A 14 -14.00 -26.52 5.53
C THR A 14 -14.15 -25.03 5.20
N GLY A 15 -13.05 -24.28 5.05
CA GLY A 15 -13.07 -22.87 4.64
C GLY A 15 -13.81 -21.93 5.60
N THR A 16 -14.13 -22.40 6.82
CA THR A 16 -14.92 -21.68 7.83
C THR A 16 -14.22 -20.45 8.40
N MET A 17 -12.89 -20.37 8.27
CA MET A 17 -12.09 -19.21 8.67
C MET A 17 -11.17 -18.78 7.52
N VAL A 18 -11.40 -17.58 7.00
CA VAL A 18 -10.53 -16.97 5.99
C VAL A 18 -9.52 -16.05 6.68
N ARG A 19 -8.24 -16.22 6.34
CA ARG A 19 -7.17 -15.30 6.76
C ARG A 19 -6.71 -14.50 5.56
N THR A 20 -6.86 -13.19 5.62
CA THR A 20 -6.33 -12.27 4.61
C THR A 20 -5.13 -11.53 5.17
N LYS A 21 -3.98 -11.64 4.51
CA LYS A 21 -2.82 -10.81 4.82
C LYS A 21 -2.01 -10.60 3.55
N TYR A 22 -1.93 -9.33 3.13
CA TYR A 22 -1.09 -8.89 2.01
C TYR A 22 -1.23 -9.76 0.76
N CYS A 23 -2.47 -9.97 0.32
CA CYS A 23 -2.83 -10.85 -0.79
C CYS A 23 -2.44 -10.28 -2.18
N LEU A 24 -2.01 -9.02 -2.23
CA LEU A 24 -1.67 -8.31 -3.45
C LEU A 24 -0.36 -7.54 -3.23
N GLU A 25 0.53 -7.60 -4.19
CA GLU A 25 1.73 -6.77 -4.28
C GLU A 25 1.68 -6.02 -5.61
N LEU A 26 1.87 -4.71 -5.57
CA LEU A 26 1.78 -3.82 -6.73
C LEU A 26 2.94 -2.83 -6.72
N ASP A 27 3.52 -2.61 -7.89
CA ASP A 27 4.41 -1.49 -8.13
C ASP A 27 3.61 -0.27 -8.58
N LEU A 28 3.74 0.81 -7.83
CA LEU A 28 2.94 2.01 -8.00
C LEU A 28 3.83 3.25 -8.06
N VAL A 29 3.40 4.21 -8.88
CA VAL A 29 4.06 5.51 -9.02
C VAL A 29 3.56 6.44 -7.92
N ILE A 30 4.47 7.08 -7.21
CA ILE A 30 4.13 8.20 -6.31
C ILE A 30 3.77 9.40 -7.18
N THR A 31 2.60 9.96 -6.92
CA THR A 31 2.08 11.13 -7.64
C THR A 31 2.21 12.40 -6.80
N GLU A 32 1.97 12.29 -5.49
CA GLU A 32 2.05 13.42 -4.56
C GLU A 32 2.44 12.95 -3.16
N LEU A 33 3.03 13.86 -2.38
CA LEU A 33 3.34 13.67 -0.97
C LEU A 33 2.39 14.51 -0.11
N THR A 34 1.68 13.89 0.82
CA THR A 34 0.78 14.61 1.73
C THR A 34 1.57 15.25 2.87
N LEU A 35 1.51 16.57 2.97
CA LEU A 35 2.18 17.33 4.04
C LEU A 35 1.73 16.86 5.42
N THR A 36 2.63 16.96 6.40
CA THR A 36 2.36 16.63 7.80
C THR A 36 2.73 17.80 8.70
N LYS A 37 2.02 17.92 9.82
CA LYS A 37 2.32 18.89 10.89
C LYS A 37 3.25 18.31 11.95
N ALA A 38 3.56 17.01 11.87
CA ALA A 38 4.40 16.32 12.84
C ALA A 38 5.89 16.69 12.64
N ILE A 39 6.54 17.12 13.71
CA ILE A 39 7.96 17.52 13.71
C ILE A 39 8.83 16.33 13.32
N GLY A 40 9.73 16.53 12.34
CA GLY A 40 10.72 15.53 11.92
C GLY A 40 10.23 14.46 10.94
N ARG A 41 8.93 14.46 10.58
CA ARG A 41 8.38 13.56 9.56
C ARG A 41 8.21 14.32 8.23
N PRO A 42 8.78 13.87 7.10
CA PRO A 42 8.68 14.62 5.84
C PRO A 42 7.28 14.65 5.22
N PHE A 43 6.52 13.54 5.31
CA PHE A 43 5.15 13.43 4.81
C PHE A 43 4.32 12.48 5.67
N SER A 44 2.99 12.63 5.66
CA SER A 44 2.06 11.75 6.38
C SER A 44 1.66 10.51 5.57
N ALA A 45 1.46 10.68 4.26
CA ALA A 45 1.14 9.63 3.31
C ALA A 45 1.64 10.01 1.91
N VAL A 46 1.67 9.03 1.01
CA VAL A 46 1.92 9.23 -0.42
C VAL A 46 0.69 8.87 -1.22
N LEU A 47 0.34 9.68 -2.21
CA LEU A 47 -0.69 9.35 -3.19
C LEU A 47 -0.06 8.52 -4.30
N VAL A 48 -0.66 7.38 -4.61
CA VAL A 48 -0.12 6.41 -5.55
C VAL A 48 -1.06 6.17 -6.72
N ALA A 49 -0.47 5.92 -7.89
CA ALA A 49 -1.19 5.56 -9.10
C ALA A 49 -0.51 4.37 -9.78
N GLN A 50 -1.31 3.56 -10.46
CA GLN A 50 -0.82 2.50 -11.33
C GLN A 50 -0.67 3.03 -12.75
N GLU A 51 0.44 2.70 -13.40
CA GLU A 51 0.65 3.01 -14.81
C GLU A 51 0.01 1.92 -15.69
N VAL A 52 -1.04 2.27 -16.43
CA VAL A 52 -1.77 1.36 -17.33
C VAL A 52 -1.90 2.01 -18.70
N ASN A 53 -1.29 1.42 -19.73
CA ASN A 53 -1.29 1.94 -21.10
C ASN A 53 -0.84 3.41 -21.21
N GLY A 54 0.19 3.79 -20.45
CA GLY A 54 0.71 5.17 -20.40
C GLY A 54 -0.17 6.18 -19.66
N LYS A 55 -1.23 5.71 -18.97
CA LYS A 55 -2.09 6.54 -18.12
C LYS A 55 -1.88 6.18 -16.66
N LEU A 56 -1.84 7.19 -15.79
CA LEU A 56 -1.79 7.01 -14.35
C LEU A 56 -3.22 6.88 -13.80
N ILE A 57 -3.56 5.69 -13.31
CA ILE A 57 -4.84 5.40 -12.66
C ILE A 57 -4.65 5.53 -11.15
N PRO A 58 -5.33 6.48 -10.46
CA PRO A 58 -5.15 6.67 -9.03
C PRO A 58 -5.55 5.42 -8.25
N MET A 59 -4.69 4.95 -7.34
CA MET A 59 -4.89 3.74 -6.53
C MET A 59 -5.19 4.06 -5.05
N GLY A 60 -4.95 5.29 -4.61
CA GLY A 60 -5.28 5.76 -3.26
C GLY A 60 -4.06 6.32 -2.53
N SER A 61 -4.09 6.27 -1.20
CA SER A 61 -3.02 6.77 -0.34
C SER A 61 -2.37 5.65 0.46
N VAL A 62 -1.04 5.69 0.62
CA VAL A 62 -0.28 4.78 1.48
C VAL A 62 0.38 5.59 2.59
N GLY A 63 0.02 5.31 3.84
CA GLY A 63 0.52 6.04 5.02
C GLY A 63 1.37 5.21 5.98
N THR A 64 1.55 3.92 5.70
CA THR A 64 2.18 2.96 6.63
C THR A 64 3.28 2.15 5.94
N GLY A 65 4.26 1.70 6.72
CA GLY A 65 5.36 0.85 6.25
C GLY A 65 6.69 1.57 6.04
N PHE A 66 6.71 2.91 6.05
CA PHE A 66 7.92 3.69 5.84
C PHE A 66 8.81 3.78 7.09
N SER A 67 10.11 3.57 6.93
CA SER A 67 11.12 4.03 7.88
C SER A 67 11.41 5.54 7.70
N GLN A 68 12.19 6.15 8.59
CA GLN A 68 12.56 7.56 8.44
C GLN A 68 13.50 7.77 7.26
N GLU A 69 14.39 6.81 7.03
CA GLU A 69 15.32 6.74 5.91
C GLU A 69 14.56 6.63 4.58
N ASP A 70 13.55 5.75 4.50
CA ASP A 70 12.68 5.64 3.33
C ASP A 70 12.00 6.96 3.01
N MET A 71 11.44 7.64 4.03
CA MET A 71 10.74 8.90 3.84
C MET A 71 11.67 9.99 3.29
N GLN A 72 12.90 10.07 3.80
CA GLN A 72 13.89 11.02 3.30
C GLN A 72 14.30 10.72 1.86
N GLU A 73 14.55 9.45 1.55
CA GLU A 73 14.95 9.03 0.20
C GLU A 73 13.83 9.26 -0.82
N ILE A 74 12.59 8.93 -0.47
CA ILE A 74 11.41 9.22 -1.29
C ILE A 74 11.30 10.72 -1.57
N VAL A 75 11.44 11.57 -0.54
CA VAL A 75 11.38 13.04 -0.73
C VAL A 75 12.50 13.52 -1.64
N ARG A 76 13.72 13.01 -1.47
CA ARG A 76 14.87 13.36 -2.31
C ARG A 76 14.63 12.98 -3.77
N ARG A 77 14.20 11.74 -4.02
CA ARG A 77 13.90 11.26 -5.39
C ARG A 77 12.71 11.98 -6.00
N HIS A 78 11.65 12.23 -5.24
CA HIS A 78 10.46 12.92 -5.71
C HIS A 78 10.73 14.40 -6.00
N ALA A 79 11.59 15.07 -5.23
CA ALA A 79 12.03 16.43 -5.55
C ALA A 79 12.80 16.50 -6.88
N ALA A 80 13.62 15.48 -7.18
CA ALA A 80 14.37 15.39 -8.43
C ALA A 80 13.49 14.97 -9.63
N ASN A 81 12.55 14.04 -9.42
CA ASN A 81 11.62 13.56 -10.44
C ASN A 81 10.25 13.21 -9.81
N PRO A 82 9.31 14.17 -9.74
CA PRO A 82 8.04 14.01 -9.05
C PRO A 82 7.15 12.86 -9.55
N ARG A 83 7.33 12.39 -10.78
CA ARG A 83 6.53 11.30 -11.37
C ARG A 83 7.33 10.03 -11.66
N GLY A 84 8.61 10.00 -11.26
CA GLY A 84 9.51 8.89 -11.54
C GLY A 84 9.68 7.91 -10.39
N VAL A 85 9.18 8.22 -9.20
CA VAL A 85 9.40 7.37 -8.02
C VAL A 85 8.39 6.24 -8.02
N LYS A 86 8.88 5.01 -8.22
CA LYS A 86 8.09 3.78 -8.13
C LYS A 86 8.35 3.10 -6.78
N ILE A 87 7.29 2.62 -6.14
CA ILE A 87 7.32 1.91 -4.87
C ILE A 87 6.51 0.63 -4.93
N THR A 88 6.98 -0.39 -4.23
CA THR A 88 6.25 -1.64 -4.05
C THR A 88 5.35 -1.53 -2.83
N VAL A 89 4.07 -1.82 -3.01
CA VAL A 89 3.02 -1.75 -1.99
C VAL A 89 2.32 -3.09 -1.87
N ARG A 90 2.20 -3.59 -0.64
CA ARG A 90 1.35 -4.74 -0.33
C ARG A 90 -0.01 -4.30 0.18
N SER A 91 -1.07 -4.93 -0.32
CA SER A 91 -2.45 -4.65 0.05
C SER A 91 -3.17 -5.93 0.47
N GLN A 92 -4.17 -5.83 1.34
CA GLN A 92 -5.04 -6.98 1.65
C GLN A 92 -5.99 -7.31 0.50
N GLY A 93 -6.18 -6.37 -0.43
CA GLY A 93 -6.97 -6.52 -1.63
C GLY A 93 -7.22 -5.14 -2.26
N LEU A 94 -8.19 -5.08 -3.16
CA LEU A 94 -8.72 -3.84 -3.70
C LEU A 94 -10.15 -3.63 -3.19
N THR A 95 -10.56 -2.38 -3.05
CA THR A 95 -11.97 -2.02 -2.85
C THR A 95 -12.76 -2.26 -4.13
N GLU A 96 -14.10 -2.20 -4.05
CA GLU A 96 -14.99 -2.34 -5.21
C GLU A 96 -14.67 -1.33 -6.33
N ASN A 97 -14.15 -0.16 -5.97
CA ASN A 97 -13.74 0.90 -6.90
C ASN A 97 -12.27 0.77 -7.35
N GLY A 98 -11.63 -0.38 -7.11
CA GLY A 98 -10.25 -0.67 -7.52
C GLY A 98 -9.17 0.06 -6.72
N LYS A 99 -9.48 0.64 -5.54
CA LYS A 99 -8.49 1.33 -4.70
C LYS A 99 -7.81 0.36 -3.75
N LEU A 100 -6.60 0.69 -3.30
CA LEU A 100 -5.87 -0.12 -2.32
C LEU A 100 -6.66 -0.27 -1.03
N TRP A 101 -6.84 -1.52 -0.59
CA TRP A 101 -7.38 -1.84 0.72
C TRP A 101 -6.26 -2.24 1.68
N HIS A 102 -6.00 -1.38 2.68
CA HIS A 102 -4.89 -1.50 3.64
C HIS A 102 -3.51 -1.63 2.99
N GLY A 103 -3.20 -0.70 2.06
CA GLY A 103 -1.89 -0.60 1.44
C GLY A 103 -0.77 -0.28 2.44
N ARG A 104 0.34 -1.00 2.33
CA ARG A 104 1.55 -0.83 3.14
C ARG A 104 2.78 -0.81 2.23
N TYR A 105 3.61 0.21 2.39
CA TYR A 105 4.90 0.31 1.71
C TYR A 105 5.84 -0.83 2.10
N ILE A 106 6.55 -1.36 1.12
CA ILE A 106 7.54 -2.43 1.27
C ILE A 106 8.94 -1.94 0.89
N GLY A 107 9.06 -1.17 -0.18
CA GLY A 107 10.36 -0.72 -0.70
C GLY A 107 10.21 0.17 -1.93
N LEU A 108 11.32 0.80 -2.32
CA LEU A 108 11.46 1.43 -3.63
C LEU A 108 11.62 0.36 -4.70
N CYS A 109 11.02 0.57 -5.87
CA CYS A 109 11.33 -0.23 -7.06
C CYS A 109 12.61 0.33 -7.68
N GLU A 110 13.60 -0.52 -7.93
CA GLU A 110 14.81 -0.19 -8.70
C GLU A 110 14.66 -0.55 -10.18
#